data_AF-A0A418IM48-F1
#
_entry.id   AF-A0A418IM48-F1
#
_cell.length_a   1.000
_cell.length_b   1.000
_cell.length_c   1.000
_cell.angle_alpha   90.00
_cell.angle_beta   90.00
_cell.angle_gamma   90.00
#
_symmetry.space_group_name_H-M   'P 1'
#
loop_
_entity.id
_entity.type
_entity.pdbx_description
1 polymer ?
#
loop_
_entity_poly.entity_id
_entity_poly.type
_entity_poly.pdbx_seq_one_letter_code
_entity_poly.pdbx_strand_id
1 'polypeptide(L)' 'MSINKDFKIYEIIFIIIAIIFIVINCLGLFEVIYFTNNAQIIFQAIFLVSIGIAYIRKSKVVGVLFIIASILFITSIL' A
#
# COMPACT_ATOMS: atom_id res chain seq x y z
N MET A 1 -20.90 -17.61 12.49
CA MET A 1 -19.71 -17.58 11.62
C MET A 1 -18.58 -16.96 12.42
N SER A 2 -17.63 -17.78 12.90
CA SER A 2 -16.50 -17.33 13.72
C SER A 2 -15.62 -16.41 12.86
N ILE A 3 -15.74 -15.10 13.06
CA ILE A 3 -14.85 -14.13 12.41
C ILE A 3 -13.50 -14.26 13.11
N ASN A 4 -12.63 -14.99 12.42
CA ASN A 4 -11.27 -15.34 12.75
C ASN A 4 -10.52 -14.10 13.32
N LYS A 5 -10.26 -14.11 14.63
CA LYS A 5 -9.76 -12.96 15.41
C LYS A 5 -8.41 -12.46 14.91
N ASP A 6 -7.57 -13.38 14.44
CA ASP A 6 -6.23 -13.10 13.91
C ASP A 6 -6.28 -12.25 12.65
N PHE A 7 -7.34 -12.42 11.85
CA PHE A 7 -7.52 -11.73 10.58
C PHE A 7 -7.91 -10.25 10.72
N LYS A 8 -8.40 -9.81 11.88
CA LYS A 8 -8.53 -8.38 12.21
C LYS A 8 -7.18 -7.75 12.55
N ILE A 9 -6.27 -8.52 13.16
CA ILE A 9 -4.94 -8.04 13.53
C ILE A 9 -4.12 -7.74 12.27
N TYR A 10 -4.16 -8.63 11.27
CA TYR A 10 -3.49 -8.38 9.99
C TYR A 10 -3.98 -7.10 9.29
N GLU A 11 -5.29 -6.85 9.27
CA GLU A 11 -5.84 -5.61 8.68
C GLU A 11 -5.32 -4.36 9.40
N ILE A 12 -5.26 -4.39 10.73
CA ILE A 12 -4.71 -3.29 11.53
C ILE A 12 -3.22 -3.07 11.20
N ILE A 13 -2.43 -4.15 11.11
CA ILE A 13 -1.00 -4.07 10.76
C ILE A 13 -0.84 -3.43 9.38
N PHE A 14 -1.58 -3.87 8.36
CA PHE A 14 -1.51 -3.31 7.02
C PHE A 14 -1.99 -1.84 6.95
N ILE A 15 -2.97 -1.45 7.75
CA ILE A 15 -3.39 -0.04 7.88
C ILE A 15 -2.28 0.80 8.50
N ILE A 16 -1.62 0.33 9.55
CA ILE A 16 -0.50 1.04 10.18
C ILE A 16 0.64 1.23 9.17
N ILE A 17 0.98 0.18 8.43
CA ILE A 17 1.97 0.24 7.34
C ILE A 17 1.54 1.31 6.32
N ALA A 18 0.28 1.28 5.85
CA ALA A 18 -0.23 2.27 4.90
C ALA A 18 -0.11 3.71 5.42
N ILE A 19 -0.42 3.96 6.70
CA ILE A 19 -0.29 5.29 7.32
C ILE A 19 1.17 5.76 7.33
N ILE A 20 2.12 4.90 7.73
CA ILE A 20 3.56 5.22 7.69
C ILE A 20 3.96 5.59 6.27
N PHE A 21 3.47 4.83 5.28
CA PHE A 21 3.79 5.08 3.89
C PHE A 21 3.23 6.41 3.38
N ILE A 22 2.03 6.80 3.79
CA ILE A 22 1.44 8.11 3.49
C ILE A 22 2.31 9.23 4.07
N VAL A 23 2.72 9.12 5.33
CA VAL A 23 3.55 10.14 5.99
C VAL A 23 4.87 10.34 5.24
N ILE A 24 5.55 9.27 4.88
CA ILE A 24 6.81 9.34 4.13
C ILE A 24 6.59 9.93 2.73
N ASN A 25 5.51 9.58 2.03
CA ASN A 25 5.16 10.20 0.75
C ASN A 25 4.92 11.70 0.88
N CYS A 26 4.22 12.13 1.94
CA CYS A 26 4.03 13.55 2.25
C CYS A 26 5.37 14.25 2.50
N LEU A 27 6.28 13.64 3.27
CA LEU A 27 7.63 14.18 3.47
C LEU A 27 8.42 14.30 2.16
N GLY A 28 8.20 13.38 1.22
CA GLY A 28 8.74 13.47 -0.13
C GLY A 28 8.17 14.65 -0.93
N LEU A 29 6.85 14.87 -0.86
CA LEU A 29 6.17 15.99 -1.53
C LEU A 29 6.59 17.36 -0.99
N PHE A 30 6.89 17.46 0.31
CA PHE A 30 7.41 18.68 0.93
C PHE A 30 8.93 18.83 0.80
N GLU A 31 9.58 18.01 -0.04
CA GLU A 31 11.03 18.05 -0.29
C GLU A 31 11.89 17.86 0.97
N VAL A 32 11.32 17.28 2.02
CA VAL A 32 12.02 16.94 3.28
C VAL A 32 12.87 15.68 3.07
N ILE A 33 12.40 14.76 2.23
CA ILE A 33 13.10 13.53 1.87
C ILE A 33 13.13 13.41 0.34
N TYR A 34 14.33 13.25 -0.23
CA TYR A 34 14.48 13.05 -1.67
C TYR A 34 14.56 11.55 -1.99
N PHE A 35 13.59 11.07 -2.76
CA PHE A 35 13.60 9.72 -3.30
C PHE A 35 14.15 9.75 -4.72
N THR A 36 14.97 8.75 -5.07
CA THR A 36 15.23 8.48 -6.48
C THR A 36 13.95 7.96 -7.14
N ASN A 37 13.83 8.16 -8.45
CA ASN A 37 12.61 7.77 -9.18
C ASN A 37 12.27 6.28 -8.96
N ASN A 38 13.29 5.41 -9.00
CA ASN A 38 13.12 3.98 -8.75
C ASN A 38 12.69 3.66 -7.31
N ALA A 39 13.27 4.34 -6.32
CA ALA A 39 12.88 4.16 -4.92
C ALA A 39 11.43 4.59 -4.68
N GLN A 40 11.00 5.70 -5.28
CA GLN A 40 9.62 6.19 -5.20
C GLN A 40 8.63 5.20 -5.82
N ILE A 41 8.98 4.59 -6.96
CA ILE A 41 8.12 3.59 -7.61
C ILE A 41 7.99 2.33 -6.76
N ILE A 42 9.10 1.80 -6.22
CA ILE A 42 9.08 0.64 -5.31
C ILE A 42 8.23 0.95 -4.08
N PHE A 43 8.39 2.14 -3.52
CA PHE A 43 7.66 2.59 -2.35
C PHE A 43 6.14 2.66 -2.61
N GLN A 44 5.73 3.24 -3.73
CA GLN A 44 4.33 3.31 -4.15
C GLN A 44 3.73 1.93 -4.39
N ALA A 45 4.49 1.01 -4.99
CA ALA A 45 4.02 -0.36 -5.20
C ALA A 45 3.74 -1.09 -3.87
N ILE A 46 4.65 -1.00 -2.89
CA ILE A 46 4.48 -1.63 -1.56
C ILE A 46 3.28 -1.03 -0.82
N PHE A 47 3.09 0.28 -0.90
CA PHE A 47 1.93 0.97 -0.35
C PHE A 47 0.61 0.46 -0.94
N LEU A 48 0.53 0.40 -2.27
CA LEU A 48 -0.63 -0.06 -3.01
C LEU A 48 -0.98 -1.52 -2.69
N VAL A 49 0.01 -2.41 -2.59
CA VAL A 49 -0.20 -3.80 -2.14
C VAL A 49 -0.76 -3.83 -0.72
N SER A 50 -0.19 -3.04 0.19
CA SER A 50 -0.59 -3.01 1.60
C SER A 50 -2.04 -2.56 1.77
N ILE A 51 -2.45 -1.49 1.08
CA ILE A 51 -3.85 -1.04 1.06
C ILE A 51 -4.74 -2.05 0.36
N GLY A 52 -4.31 -2.62 -0.77
CA GLY A 52 -5.08 -3.62 -1.51
C GLY A 52 -5.44 -4.82 -0.64
N ILE A 53 -4.48 -5.36 0.11
CA ILE A 53 -4.70 -6.45 1.06
C ILE A 53 -5.64 -6.03 2.20
N ALA A 54 -5.44 -4.84 2.78
CA ALA A 54 -6.31 -4.33 3.84
C ALA A 54 -7.76 -4.12 3.39
N TYR A 55 -7.97 -3.72 2.12
CA TYR A 55 -9.28 -3.34 1.60
C TYR A 55 -10.05 -4.47 0.92
N ILE A 56 -9.39 -5.57 0.52
CA ILE A 56 -10.00 -6.65 -0.28
C ILE A 56 -11.21 -7.32 0.40
N ARG A 57 -11.29 -7.27 1.73
CA ARG A 57 -12.46 -7.78 2.47
C ARG A 57 -13.63 -6.82 2.55
N LYS A 58 -13.36 -5.50 2.57
CA LYS A 58 -14.42 -4.49 2.53
C LYS A 58 -15.02 -4.38 1.13
N SER A 59 -14.15 -4.40 0.12
CA SER A 59 -14.56 -4.44 -1.28
C SER A 59 -13.52 -5.19 -2.10
N LYS A 60 -13.91 -6.37 -2.60
CA LYS A 60 -13.05 -7.22 -3.42
C LYS A 60 -12.57 -6.49 -4.69
N VAL A 61 -13.48 -5.76 -5.33
CA VAL A 61 -13.18 -5.02 -6.57
C VAL A 61 -12.12 -3.95 -6.32
N VAL A 62 -12.29 -3.16 -5.26
CA VAL A 62 -11.35 -2.09 -4.90
C VAL A 62 -10.00 -2.65 -4.46
N GLY A 63 -9.98 -3.73 -3.66
CA GLY A 63 -8.74 -4.39 -3.26
C GLY A 63 -7.94 -4.93 -4.44
N VAL A 64 -8.61 -5.55 -5.42
CA VAL A 64 -7.97 -6.03 -6.64
C VAL A 64 -7.45 -4.88 -7.51
N LEU A 65 -8.19 -3.77 -7.62
CA LEU A 65 -7.71 -2.58 -8.34
C LEU A 65 -6.41 -2.04 -7.76
N PHE A 66 -6.28 -2.00 -6.43
CA PHE A 66 -5.04 -1.59 -5.77
C PHE A 66 -3.87 -2.54 -6.04
N ILE A 67 -4.12 -3.86 -6.10
CA ILE A 67 -3.10 -4.86 -6.45
C ILE A 67 -2.70 -4.74 -7.93
N ILE A 68 -3.63 -4.48 -8.84
CA ILE A 68 -3.31 -4.25 -10.26
C ILE A 68 -2.48 -2.97 -10.40
N ALA A 69 -2.86 -1.90 -9.70
CA ALA A 69 -2.11 -0.65 -9.70
C ALA A 69 -0.68 -0.85 -9.18
N SER A 70 -0.44 -1.66 -8.15
CA SER A 70 0.92 -1.92 -7.67
C SER A 70 1.77 -2.65 -8.73
N ILE A 71 1.19 -3.59 -9.48
CA ILE A 71 1.87 -4.28 -10.58
C ILE A 71 2.22 -3.29 -11.69
N LEU A 72 1.31 -2.37 -12.03
CA LEU A 72 1.57 -1.31 -13.01
C LEU A 72 2.74 -0.40 -12.59
N PHE A 73 2.85 -0.07 -11.30
CA PHE A 73 4.01 0.65 -10.79
C PHE A 73 5.30 -0.17 -10.90
N ILE A 74 5.30 -1.46 -10.54
CA ILE A 74 6.52 -2.29 -10.67
C ILE A 74 6.97 -2.40 -12.13
N THR A 75 6.02 -2.59 -13.05
CA THR A 75 6.32 -2.69 -14.49
C THR A 75 6.81 -1.40 -15.11
N SER A 76 6.59 -0.23 -14.50
CA SER A 76 7.15 1.04 -15.00
C SER A 76 8.64 1.23 -14.69
N ILE A 77 9.22 0.38 -13.84
CA ILE A 77 10.68 0.34 -13.58
C ILE A 77 11.42 -0.42 -14.69
N LEU A 78 10.75 -1.42 -15.29
CA LEU A 78 11.28 -2.33 -16.31
C LEU A 78 11.35 -1.64 -17.68
#